data_AF-C7DIE8-F1
#
_entry.id   AF-C7DIE8-F1
#
_cell.length_a   1.000
_cell.length_b   1.000
_cell.length_c   1.000
_cell.angle_alpha   90.00
_cell.angle_beta   90.00
_cell.angle_gamma   90.00
#
_symmetry.space_group_name_H-M   'P 1'
#
loop_
_entity.id
_entity.type
_entity.pdbx_description
1 polymer ?
#
loop_
_entity_poly.entity_id
_entity_poly.type
_entity_poly.pdbx_seq_one_letter_code
_entity_poly.pdbx_strand_id
1 'polypeptide(L)'
;MPDYEVVEHRPNPSDAGKFVIACISFPEPLYIKAISSKDLQNGSKVVTDSGKLFIGQEEVGQVINSKSAKDVSVSYEYDIKYAGGYSIDGKKIYVSRSMPKNLDIDGKEIDMLECIGLHHELVEKWLVDDAYEYQYAHLIATKAERIFIESKGIVWDHYTAASDRLLHENYTKKLQLSPKDIDLTPYLCSNDNDAIKEIRATMEP
;
A
#
# COMPACT_ATOMS: atom_id res chain seq x y z
N MET A 1 13.70 9.31 13.95
CA MET A 1 12.54 9.95 13.30
C MET A 1 12.31 9.19 12.01
N PRO A 2 11.07 8.89 11.61
CA PRO A 2 10.83 8.22 10.34
C PRO A 2 11.31 9.10 9.17
N ASP A 3 12.09 8.50 8.29
CA ASP A 3 12.50 9.11 7.02
C ASP A 3 11.40 8.81 6.00
N TYR A 4 10.85 9.86 5.41
CA TYR A 4 9.86 9.75 4.34
C TYR A 4 10.49 10.09 3.01
N GLU A 5 9.95 9.49 1.97
CA GLU A 5 10.19 9.87 0.58
C GLU A 5 8.95 10.55 0.02
N VAL A 6 9.14 11.70 -0.63
CA VAL A 6 8.08 12.36 -1.39
C VAL A 6 7.73 11.49 -2.59
N VAL A 7 6.47 11.10 -2.69
CA VAL A 7 5.93 10.31 -3.81
C VAL A 7 5.00 11.12 -4.70
N GLU A 8 4.58 12.30 -4.27
CA GLU A 8 3.82 13.21 -5.11
C GLU A 8 3.98 14.65 -4.61
N HIS A 9 3.96 15.60 -5.55
CA HIS A 9 3.94 17.02 -5.25
C HIS A 9 3.09 17.77 -6.28
N ARG A 10 2.20 18.63 -5.78
CA ARG A 10 1.39 19.51 -6.64
C ARG A 10 1.24 20.89 -6.04
N PRO A 11 1.11 21.95 -6.87
CA PRO A 11 0.79 23.27 -6.37
C PRO A 11 -0.47 23.25 -5.51
N ASN A 12 -0.45 23.96 -4.38
CA ASN A 12 -1.62 24.11 -3.53
C ASN A 12 -2.61 25.07 -4.20
N PRO A 13 -3.83 24.64 -4.56
CA PRO A 13 -4.81 25.50 -5.23
C PRO A 13 -5.29 26.65 -4.33
N SER A 14 -5.13 26.54 -3.02
CA SER A 14 -5.59 27.54 -2.05
C SER A 14 -4.50 28.50 -1.58
N ASP A 15 -3.22 28.24 -1.88
CA ASP A 15 -2.10 29.07 -1.44
C ASP A 15 -0.96 29.07 -2.47
N ALA A 16 -0.83 30.18 -3.20
CA ALA A 16 0.15 30.33 -4.26
C ALA A 16 1.58 30.27 -3.69
N GLY A 17 2.40 29.37 -4.24
CA GLY A 17 3.78 29.15 -3.78
C GLY A 17 3.92 28.11 -2.67
N LYS A 18 2.81 27.46 -2.26
CA LYS A 18 2.85 26.23 -1.46
C LYS A 18 2.57 25.01 -2.33
N PHE A 19 2.99 23.86 -1.82
CA PHE A 19 2.82 22.57 -2.48
C PHE A 19 2.13 21.62 -1.51
N VAL A 20 1.15 20.87 -2.01
CA VAL A 20 0.63 19.70 -1.30
C VAL A 20 1.49 18.53 -1.72
N ILE A 21 2.07 17.85 -0.74
CA ILE A 21 2.92 16.68 -0.98
C ILE A 21 2.34 15.46 -0.26
N ALA A 22 2.57 14.29 -0.86
CA ALA A 22 2.35 13.00 -0.22
C ALA A 22 3.70 12.32 -0.02
N CYS A 23 3.94 11.76 1.16
CA CYS A 23 5.19 11.09 1.47
C CYS A 23 4.95 9.75 2.15
N ILE A 24 5.83 8.79 1.88
CA ILE A 24 5.78 7.44 2.43
C ILE A 24 7.11 7.12 3.11
N SER A 25 7.03 6.57 4.33
CA SER A 25 8.14 5.81 4.93
C SER A 25 7.98 4.36 4.50
N PHE A 26 8.97 3.82 3.81
CA PHE A 26 8.93 2.45 3.29
C PHE A 26 9.30 1.37 4.31
N PRO A 27 10.29 1.53 5.21
CA PRO A 27 10.69 0.44 6.12
C PRO A 27 9.63 0.04 7.15
N GLU A 28 8.90 1.03 7.67
CA GLU A 28 7.63 0.85 8.36
C GLU A 28 6.63 1.70 7.57
N PRO A 29 5.60 1.11 6.95
CA PRO A 29 4.63 1.85 6.16
C PRO A 29 3.97 2.93 7.02
N LEU A 30 4.31 4.18 6.72
CA LEU A 30 3.69 5.38 7.25
C LEU A 30 3.41 6.30 6.07
N TYR A 31 2.25 6.92 6.08
CA TYR A 31 1.85 7.91 5.10
C TYR A 31 1.70 9.26 5.76
N ILE A 32 2.20 10.31 5.12
CA ILE A 32 1.90 11.68 5.49
C ILE A 32 1.45 12.47 4.27
N LYS A 33 0.49 13.36 4.51
CA LYS A 33 0.16 14.47 3.62
C LYS A 33 0.62 15.75 4.30
N ALA A 34 1.32 16.61 3.56
CA ALA A 34 1.89 17.83 4.10
C ALA A 34 1.70 19.01 3.13
N ILE A 35 1.79 20.23 3.68
CA ILE A 35 1.93 21.46 2.92
C ILE A 35 3.40 21.89 3.03
N SER A 36 4.09 22.02 1.90
CA SER A 36 5.45 22.50 1.84
C SER A 36 5.54 23.92 1.26
N SER A 37 6.50 24.69 1.75
CA SER A 37 6.95 25.96 1.18
C SER A 37 7.90 25.79 -0.01
N LYS A 38 8.31 24.56 -0.33
CA LYS A 38 9.21 24.23 -1.42
C LYS A 38 8.57 23.20 -2.34
N ASP A 39 8.95 23.26 -3.62
CA ASP A 39 8.57 22.26 -4.61
C ASP A 39 9.45 21.01 -4.47
N LEU A 40 9.08 20.11 -3.56
CA LEU A 40 9.85 18.91 -3.27
C LEU A 40 9.55 17.84 -4.33
N GLN A 41 10.53 17.57 -5.19
CA GLN A 41 10.36 16.60 -6.28
C GLN A 41 10.23 15.17 -5.74
N ASN A 42 9.61 14.28 -6.52
CA ASN A 42 9.55 12.85 -6.21
C ASN A 42 10.93 12.27 -5.90
N GLY A 43 11.03 11.46 -4.85
CA GLY A 43 12.30 10.92 -4.35
C GLY A 43 12.99 11.78 -3.29
N SER A 44 12.55 13.04 -3.08
CA SER A 44 13.10 13.89 -2.02
C SER A 44 12.91 13.23 -0.65
N LYS A 45 13.95 13.26 0.18
CA LYS A 45 13.91 12.74 1.55
C LYS A 45 13.55 13.86 2.52
N VAL A 46 12.59 13.56 3.40
CA VAL A 46 12.11 14.50 4.42
C VAL A 46 11.94 13.78 5.75
N VAL A 47 12.06 14.52 6.84
CA VAL A 47 11.79 14.01 8.18
C VAL A 47 10.67 14.80 8.82
N THR A 48 9.96 14.18 9.74
CA THR A 48 8.93 14.85 10.52
C THR A 48 9.29 14.91 12.00
N ASP A 49 9.09 16.08 12.61
CA ASP A 49 9.14 16.26 14.06
C ASP A 49 7.98 17.15 14.50
N SER A 50 7.18 16.67 15.46
CA SER A 50 6.11 17.44 16.09
C SER A 50 5.14 18.10 15.09
N GLY A 51 4.81 17.38 14.01
CA GLY A 51 3.90 17.84 12.94
C GLY A 51 4.55 18.77 11.91
N LYS A 52 5.84 19.06 12.01
CA LYS A 52 6.60 19.86 11.05
C LYS A 52 7.41 18.98 10.12
N LEU A 53 7.67 19.48 8.92
CA LEU A 53 8.42 18.81 7.86
C LEU A 53 9.78 19.47 7.69
N PHE A 54 10.85 18.67 7.61
CA PHE A 54 12.22 19.17 7.50
C PHE A 54 13.01 18.51 6.38
N ILE A 55 13.94 19.29 5.82
CA ILE A 55 15.06 18.80 4.99
C ILE A 55 16.36 19.18 5.70
N GLY A 56 17.10 18.18 6.16
CA GLY A 56 18.23 18.42 7.06
C GLY A 56 17.74 19.10 8.34
N GLN A 57 18.16 20.36 8.56
CA GLN A 57 17.74 21.17 9.72
C GLN A 57 16.74 22.27 9.35
N GLU A 58 16.37 22.40 8.08
CA GLU A 58 15.48 23.46 7.62
C GLU A 58 14.02 23.00 7.67
N GLU A 59 13.17 23.78 8.35
CA GLU A 59 11.71 23.59 8.32
C GLU A 59 11.16 24.03 6.96
N VAL A 60 10.55 23.10 6.25
CA VAL A 60 10.04 23.30 4.88
C VAL A 60 8.53 23.11 4.76
N GLY A 61 7.83 22.82 5.86
CA GLY A 61 6.39 22.59 5.80
C GLY A 61 5.78 22.03 7.07
N GLN A 62 4.51 21.65 6.95
CA GLN A 62 3.71 21.13 8.03
C GLN A 62 2.90 19.91 7.56
N VAL A 63 2.85 18.88 8.39
CA VAL A 63 1.99 17.70 8.20
C VAL A 63 0.54 18.09 8.47
N ILE A 64 -0.35 17.75 7.55
CA ILE A 64 -1.80 17.99 7.65
C ILE A 64 -2.60 16.71 7.88
N ASN A 65 -2.05 15.56 7.51
CA ASN A 65 -2.64 14.25 7.78
C ASN A 65 -1.54 13.19 7.87
N SER A 66 -1.78 12.16 8.67
CA SER A 66 -0.87 11.00 8.80
C SER A 66 -1.67 9.71 8.96
N LYS A 67 -1.20 8.62 8.35
CA LYS A 67 -1.74 7.27 8.51
C LYS A 67 -0.60 6.32 8.87
N SER A 68 -0.87 5.31 9.69
CA SER A 68 0.10 4.30 10.10
C SER A 68 -0.44 2.89 9.86
N ALA A 69 0.44 1.96 9.49
CA ALA A 69 0.10 0.53 9.47
C ALA A 69 -0.36 -0.01 10.83
N LYS A 70 -0.05 0.69 11.93
CA LYS A 70 -0.50 0.34 13.28
C LYS A 70 -1.98 0.68 13.52
N ASP A 71 -2.59 1.49 12.66
CA ASP A 71 -3.98 1.94 12.80
C ASP A 71 -4.99 1.03 12.07
N VAL A 72 -4.51 0.01 11.36
CA VAL A 72 -5.36 -0.92 10.62
C VAL A 72 -5.47 -2.27 11.31
N SER A 73 -6.60 -2.92 11.10
CA SER A 73 -6.83 -4.31 11.50
C SER A 73 -6.51 -5.25 10.35
N VAL A 74 -6.13 -6.50 10.66
CA VAL A 74 -5.78 -7.51 9.66
C VAL A 74 -6.73 -8.69 9.80
N SER A 75 -7.23 -9.22 8.68
CA SER A 75 -8.03 -10.45 8.64
C SER A 75 -7.48 -11.46 7.63
N TYR A 76 -7.48 -12.72 8.07
CA TYR A 76 -7.17 -13.91 7.28
C TYR A 76 -8.38 -14.86 7.16
N GLU A 77 -9.60 -14.36 7.36
CA GLU A 77 -10.79 -15.21 7.45
C GLU A 77 -11.46 -15.46 6.08
N TYR A 78 -11.09 -14.66 5.08
CA TYR A 78 -11.78 -14.57 3.81
C TYR A 78 -10.93 -15.07 2.62
N ASP A 79 -11.62 -15.46 1.55
CA ASP A 79 -11.02 -15.72 0.24
C ASP A 79 -10.92 -14.40 -0.53
N ILE A 80 -9.73 -14.07 -1.04
CA ILE A 80 -9.45 -12.82 -1.76
C ILE A 80 -8.77 -13.19 -3.07
N LYS A 81 -9.29 -12.74 -4.22
CA LYS A 81 -8.83 -13.21 -5.54
C LYS A 81 -7.36 -12.88 -5.81
N TYR A 82 -6.93 -11.66 -5.51
CA TYR A 82 -5.56 -11.21 -5.74
C TYR A 82 -4.61 -11.43 -4.55
N ALA A 83 -4.91 -12.44 -3.72
CA ALA A 83 -4.17 -12.79 -2.50
C ALA A 83 -4.23 -11.74 -1.38
N GLY A 84 -4.25 -10.45 -1.71
CA GLY A 84 -4.46 -9.32 -0.81
C GLY A 84 -5.68 -8.47 -1.22
N GLY A 85 -6.12 -7.63 -0.29
CA GLY A 85 -7.12 -6.60 -0.53
C GLY A 85 -7.31 -5.72 0.70
N TYR A 86 -8.14 -4.69 0.58
CA TYR A 86 -8.43 -3.76 1.65
C TYR A 86 -9.91 -3.42 1.72
N SER A 87 -10.38 -2.99 2.89
CA SER A 87 -11.75 -2.50 3.07
C SER A 87 -11.95 -1.13 2.39
N ILE A 88 -13.18 -0.82 2.00
CA ILE A 88 -13.57 0.46 1.39
C ILE A 88 -13.13 1.66 2.26
N ASP A 89 -13.18 1.54 3.58
CA ASP A 89 -12.76 2.60 4.51
C ASP A 89 -11.27 2.62 4.85
N GLY A 90 -10.51 1.65 4.32
CA GLY A 90 -9.07 1.52 4.53
C GLY A 90 -8.64 1.11 5.95
N LYS A 91 -9.58 0.68 6.81
CA LYS A 91 -9.29 0.28 8.21
C LYS A 91 -9.01 -1.21 8.38
N LYS A 92 -9.24 -2.01 7.35
CA LYS A 92 -8.95 -3.45 7.37
C LYS A 92 -8.16 -3.86 6.14
N ILE A 93 -7.08 -4.59 6.37
CA ILE A 93 -6.32 -5.28 5.34
C ILE A 93 -6.69 -6.77 5.38
N TYR A 94 -6.95 -7.31 4.21
CA TYR A 94 -7.26 -8.70 3.98
C TYR A 94 -6.07 -9.39 3.35
N VAL A 95 -5.64 -10.50 3.95
CA VAL A 95 -4.75 -11.46 3.31
C VAL A 95 -5.57 -12.73 3.15
N SER A 96 -5.63 -13.29 1.94
CA SER A 96 -6.49 -14.45 1.71
C SER A 96 -6.10 -15.59 2.64
N ARG A 97 -7.10 -16.23 3.25
CA ARG A 97 -6.93 -17.40 4.13
C ARG A 97 -6.23 -18.59 3.47
N SER A 98 -6.20 -18.58 2.13
CA SER A 98 -5.59 -19.62 1.31
C SER A 98 -4.10 -19.38 1.04
N MET A 99 -3.60 -18.18 1.37
CA MET A 99 -2.19 -17.82 1.26
C MET A 99 -1.40 -18.38 2.45
N PRO A 100 -0.14 -18.79 2.24
CA PRO A 100 0.74 -19.09 3.35
C PRO A 100 1.01 -17.81 4.16
N LYS A 101 1.21 -17.96 5.48
CA LYS A 101 1.61 -16.83 6.33
C LYS A 101 3.03 -16.37 6.03
N ASN A 102 3.93 -17.33 5.84
CA ASN A 102 5.32 -17.09 5.56
C ASN A 102 5.74 -17.77 4.26
N LEU A 103 6.73 -17.21 3.59
CA LEU A 103 7.36 -17.79 2.42
C LEU A 103 8.87 -17.83 2.63
N ASP A 104 9.51 -18.97 2.31
CA ASP A 104 10.97 -19.07 2.29
C ASP A 104 11.48 -18.78 0.87
N ILE A 105 12.36 -17.80 0.74
CA ILE A 105 13.05 -17.46 -0.50
C ILE A 105 14.53 -17.29 -0.16
N ASP A 106 15.40 -18.01 -0.88
CA ASP A 106 16.85 -17.98 -0.66
C ASP A 106 17.26 -18.28 0.81
N GLY A 107 16.50 -19.14 1.50
CA GLY A 107 16.73 -19.48 2.91
C GLY A 107 16.37 -18.37 3.89
N LYS A 108 15.55 -17.40 3.45
CA LYS A 108 15.03 -16.31 4.26
C LYS A 108 13.52 -16.38 4.31
N GLU A 109 13.00 -16.37 5.53
CA GLU A 109 11.56 -16.31 5.76
C GLU A 109 11.05 -14.87 5.64
N ILE A 110 10.00 -14.68 4.87
CA ILE A 110 9.24 -13.42 4.78
C ILE A 110 7.80 -13.63 5.23
N ASP A 111 7.25 -12.62 5.90
CA ASP A 111 5.84 -12.57 6.29
C ASP A 111 5.01 -11.98 5.15
N MET A 112 4.03 -12.74 4.64
CA MET A 112 3.19 -12.34 3.53
C MET A 112 2.25 -11.18 3.88
N LEU A 113 1.90 -10.99 5.17
CA LEU A 113 1.18 -9.80 5.61
C LEU A 113 2.05 -8.56 5.49
N GLU A 114 3.30 -8.63 5.91
CA GLU A 114 4.20 -7.49 5.77
C GLU A 114 4.36 -7.13 4.28
N CYS A 115 4.62 -8.10 3.41
CA CYS A 115 4.86 -7.86 1.98
C CYS A 115 3.60 -7.39 1.24
N ILE A 116 2.61 -8.28 1.10
CA ILE A 116 1.39 -8.02 0.33
C ILE A 116 0.48 -7.07 1.13
N GLY A 117 0.21 -7.36 2.39
CA GLY A 117 -0.78 -6.59 3.15
C GLY A 117 -0.35 -5.16 3.50
N LEU A 118 0.82 -4.99 4.12
CA LEU A 118 1.22 -3.69 4.68
C LEU A 118 2.03 -2.83 3.72
N HIS A 119 2.92 -3.41 2.92
CA HIS A 119 3.75 -2.65 2.00
C HIS A 119 3.09 -2.45 0.63
N HIS A 120 2.24 -3.39 0.18
CA HIS A 120 1.53 -3.26 -1.08
C HIS A 120 0.10 -2.71 -0.90
N GLU A 121 -0.83 -3.53 -0.39
CA GLU A 121 -2.27 -3.22 -0.31
C GLU A 121 -2.57 -1.92 0.46
N LEU A 122 -1.96 -1.76 1.64
CA LEU A 122 -2.20 -0.59 2.48
C LEU A 122 -1.66 0.71 1.86
N VAL A 123 -0.48 0.66 1.23
CA VAL A 123 0.12 1.82 0.54
C VAL A 123 -0.73 2.21 -0.67
N GLU A 124 -1.18 1.23 -1.46
CA GLU A 124 -2.11 1.45 -2.57
C GLU A 124 -3.39 2.14 -2.08
N LYS A 125 -4.00 1.60 -1.02
CA LYS A 125 -5.22 2.16 -0.43
C LYS A 125 -5.03 3.61 0.03
N TRP A 126 -3.94 3.92 0.72
CA TRP A 126 -3.70 5.30 1.19
C TRP A 126 -3.65 6.31 0.05
N LEU A 127 -3.07 5.94 -1.09
CA LEU A 127 -2.98 6.80 -2.25
C LEU A 127 -4.32 6.89 -2.98
N VAL A 128 -5.04 5.78 -3.15
CA VAL A 128 -6.38 5.77 -3.75
C VAL A 128 -7.35 6.65 -2.93
N ASP A 129 -7.32 6.57 -1.59
CA ASP A 129 -8.12 7.43 -0.71
C ASP A 129 -7.83 8.93 -0.90
N ASP A 130 -6.59 9.25 -1.25
CA ASP A 130 -6.14 10.62 -1.51
C ASP A 130 -6.39 11.06 -2.97
N ALA A 131 -7.21 10.29 -3.69
CA ALA A 131 -7.67 10.49 -5.06
C ALA A 131 -6.53 10.44 -6.10
N TYR A 132 -5.49 9.64 -5.84
CA TYR A 132 -4.53 9.28 -6.88
C TYR A 132 -5.10 8.20 -7.80
N GLU A 133 -4.72 8.27 -9.08
CA GLU A 133 -5.09 7.25 -10.06
C GLU A 133 -4.59 5.87 -9.61
N TYR A 134 -5.44 4.85 -9.76
CA TYR A 134 -5.16 3.50 -9.28
C TYR A 134 -3.82 2.96 -9.79
N GLN A 135 -3.54 3.11 -11.08
CA GLN A 135 -2.29 2.62 -11.67
C GLN A 135 -1.06 3.33 -11.07
N TYR A 136 -1.19 4.60 -10.71
CA TYR A 136 -0.12 5.33 -10.03
C TYR A 136 0.09 4.83 -8.60
N ALA A 137 -1.01 4.68 -7.85
CA ALA A 137 -0.97 4.13 -6.50
C ALA A 137 -0.32 2.73 -6.48
N HIS A 138 -0.70 1.88 -7.43
CA HIS A 138 -0.15 0.53 -7.59
C HIS A 138 1.36 0.52 -7.85
N LEU A 139 1.86 1.44 -8.69
CA LEU A 139 3.31 1.56 -8.94
C LEU A 139 4.09 1.94 -7.69
N ILE A 140 3.55 2.84 -6.87
CA ILE A 140 4.17 3.25 -5.60
C ILE A 140 4.09 2.13 -4.55
N ALA A 141 2.97 1.41 -4.48
CA ALA A 141 2.82 0.22 -3.64
C ALA A 141 3.83 -0.88 -4.00
N THR A 142 3.96 -1.18 -5.31
CA THR A 142 4.97 -2.14 -5.81
C THR A 142 6.39 -1.73 -5.41
N LYS A 143 6.69 -0.41 -5.47
CA LYS A 143 7.98 0.12 -5.02
C LYS A 143 8.18 -0.07 -3.52
N ALA A 144 7.14 0.16 -2.71
CA ALA A 144 7.20 -0.03 -1.26
C ALA A 144 7.48 -1.49 -0.90
N GLU A 145 6.76 -2.42 -1.51
CA GLU A 145 6.98 -3.86 -1.36
C GLU A 145 8.40 -4.25 -1.79
N ARG A 146 8.86 -3.78 -2.95
CA ARG A 146 10.22 -4.05 -3.42
C ARG A 146 11.29 -3.58 -2.44
N ILE A 147 11.18 -2.36 -1.93
CA ILE A 147 12.13 -1.83 -0.94
C ILE A 147 12.15 -2.71 0.31
N PHE A 148 10.97 -3.16 0.78
CA PHE A 148 10.89 -4.07 1.92
C PHE A 148 11.58 -5.41 1.65
N ILE A 149 11.27 -6.06 0.53
CA ILE A 149 11.87 -7.35 0.13
C ILE A 149 13.40 -7.23 0.00
N GLU A 150 13.88 -6.20 -0.70
CA GLU A 150 15.31 -5.97 -0.88
C GLU A 150 16.00 -5.63 0.45
N SER A 151 15.31 -4.99 1.41
CA SER A 151 15.83 -4.74 2.76
C SER A 151 16.04 -6.02 3.59
N LYS A 152 15.29 -7.09 3.28
CA LYS A 152 15.54 -8.44 3.83
C LYS A 152 16.70 -9.14 3.12
N GLY A 153 17.27 -8.50 2.09
CA GLY A 153 18.34 -9.03 1.25
C GLY A 153 17.88 -10.15 0.34
N ILE A 154 16.61 -10.14 -0.07
CA ILE A 154 16.05 -11.06 -1.06
C ILE A 154 16.09 -10.36 -2.42
N VAL A 155 16.45 -11.10 -3.46
CA VAL A 155 16.45 -10.58 -4.83
C VAL A 155 15.00 -10.43 -5.29
N TRP A 156 14.62 -9.23 -5.73
CA TRP A 156 13.25 -8.92 -6.17
C TRP A 156 12.69 -9.94 -7.16
N ASP A 157 13.47 -10.33 -8.17
CA ASP A 157 13.02 -11.28 -9.20
C ASP A 157 12.75 -12.69 -8.65
N HIS A 158 13.44 -13.11 -7.58
CA HIS A 158 13.15 -14.38 -6.92
C HIS A 158 11.85 -14.30 -6.12
N TYR A 159 11.62 -13.15 -5.47
CA TYR A 159 10.37 -12.87 -4.79
C TYR A 159 9.19 -12.86 -5.76
N THR A 160 9.26 -12.10 -6.85
CA THR A 160 8.17 -12.00 -7.82
C THR A 160 7.86 -13.35 -8.46
N ALA A 161 8.87 -14.15 -8.81
CA ALA A 161 8.64 -15.50 -9.32
C ALA A 161 7.87 -16.39 -8.33
N ALA A 162 8.17 -16.28 -7.04
CA ALA A 162 7.51 -17.05 -5.99
C ALA A 162 6.10 -16.52 -5.67
N SER A 163 5.94 -15.20 -5.58
CA SER A 163 4.66 -14.55 -5.29
C SER A 163 3.70 -14.67 -6.47
N ASP A 164 4.13 -14.50 -7.71
CA ASP A 164 3.31 -14.65 -8.92
C ASP A 164 2.71 -16.07 -9.02
N ARG A 165 3.51 -17.09 -8.67
CA ARG A 165 3.02 -18.47 -8.60
C ARG A 165 1.90 -18.60 -7.57
N LEU A 166 2.09 -18.05 -6.37
CA LEU A 166 1.08 -18.08 -5.31
C LEU A 166 -0.18 -17.30 -5.70
N LEU A 167 -0.03 -16.12 -6.31
CA LEU A 167 -1.13 -15.31 -6.81
C LEU A 167 -1.94 -16.08 -7.86
N HIS A 168 -1.27 -16.75 -8.81
CA HIS A 168 -1.94 -17.56 -9.82
C HIS A 168 -2.70 -18.75 -9.19
N GLU A 169 -2.05 -19.50 -8.30
CA GLU A 169 -2.68 -20.60 -7.58
C GLU A 169 -3.86 -20.13 -6.74
N ASN A 170 -3.76 -18.98 -6.08
CA ASN A 170 -4.84 -18.39 -5.30
C ASN A 170 -6.00 -17.92 -6.18
N TYR A 171 -5.71 -17.24 -7.29
CA TYR A 171 -6.72 -16.69 -8.20
C TYR A 171 -7.62 -17.78 -8.82
N THR A 172 -7.02 -18.93 -9.16
CA THR A 172 -7.74 -20.08 -9.74
C THR A 172 -8.67 -20.80 -8.77
N LYS A 173 -8.53 -20.56 -7.45
CA LYS A 173 -9.43 -21.13 -6.44
C LYS A 173 -10.80 -20.47 -6.53
N LYS A 174 -11.83 -21.31 -6.32
CA LYS A 174 -13.21 -20.83 -6.19
C LYS A 174 -13.43 -20.24 -4.81
N LEU A 175 -13.84 -18.98 -4.75
CA LEU A 175 -14.19 -18.28 -3.51
C LEU A 175 -15.36 -19.01 -2.83
N GLN A 176 -15.31 -19.08 -1.51
CA GLN A 176 -16.40 -19.56 -0.67
C GLN A 176 -16.94 -18.46 0.23
N LEU A 177 -16.08 -17.51 0.64
CA LEU A 177 -16.44 -16.42 1.53
C LEU A 177 -15.61 -15.17 1.21
N SER A 178 -16.27 -14.06 0.87
CA SER A 178 -15.64 -12.77 0.60
C SER A 178 -16.09 -11.72 1.61
N PRO A 179 -15.23 -10.74 1.97
CA PRO A 179 -15.63 -9.67 2.88
C PRO A 179 -16.69 -8.78 2.22
N LYS A 180 -17.69 -8.33 2.98
CA LYS A 180 -18.75 -7.46 2.43
C LYS A 180 -18.30 -6.05 2.12
N ASP A 181 -17.23 -5.63 2.76
CA ASP A 181 -16.66 -4.28 2.70
C ASP A 181 -15.37 -4.24 1.86
N ILE A 182 -15.05 -5.30 1.12
CA ILE A 182 -13.87 -5.32 0.24
C ILE A 182 -14.00 -4.24 -0.83
N ASP A 183 -12.95 -3.45 -1.01
CA ASP A 183 -12.88 -2.44 -2.05
C ASP A 183 -12.70 -3.14 -3.41
N LEU A 184 -13.62 -2.87 -4.34
CA LEU A 184 -13.60 -3.49 -5.67
C LEU A 184 -12.77 -2.71 -6.69
N THR A 185 -12.19 -1.57 -6.31
CA THR A 185 -11.41 -0.71 -7.22
C THR A 185 -10.32 -1.47 -7.99
N PRO A 186 -9.48 -2.34 -7.36
CA PRO A 186 -8.47 -3.11 -8.09
C PRO A 186 -9.03 -3.96 -9.24
N TYR A 187 -10.18 -4.61 -9.01
CA TYR A 187 -10.85 -5.48 -9.98
C TYR A 187 -11.53 -4.67 -11.09
N LEU A 188 -12.10 -3.50 -10.75
CA LEU A 188 -12.71 -2.60 -11.72
C LEU A 188 -11.66 -2.01 -12.67
N CYS A 189 -10.52 -1.56 -12.14
CA CYS A 189 -9.44 -0.96 -12.93
C CYS A 189 -8.72 -1.98 -13.83
N SER A 190 -8.72 -3.26 -13.47
CA SER A 190 -8.19 -4.37 -14.28
C SER A 190 -9.22 -4.99 -15.23
N ASN A 191 -10.49 -4.55 -15.18
CA ASN A 191 -11.62 -5.11 -15.93
C ASN A 191 -11.90 -6.60 -15.64
N ASP A 192 -11.62 -7.05 -14.42
CA ASP A 192 -11.82 -8.44 -14.00
C ASP A 192 -13.27 -8.72 -13.57
N ASN A 193 -14.16 -8.75 -14.57
CA ASN A 193 -15.59 -8.94 -14.37
C ASN A 193 -15.93 -10.31 -13.77
N ASP A 194 -15.12 -11.33 -14.04
CA ASP A 194 -15.32 -12.68 -13.51
C ASP A 194 -15.02 -12.72 -12.01
N ALA A 195 -13.91 -12.13 -11.57
CA ALA A 195 -13.61 -11.96 -10.14
C ALA A 195 -14.72 -11.16 -9.44
N ILE A 196 -15.16 -10.03 -10.00
CA ILE A 196 -16.23 -9.20 -9.40
C ILE A 196 -17.53 -10.01 -9.22
N LYS A 197 -17.92 -10.79 -10.25
CA LYS A 197 -19.12 -11.62 -10.19
C LYS A 197 -19.00 -12.68 -9.10
N GLU A 198 -17.84 -13.31 -8.99
CA GLU A 198 -17.60 -14.35 -7.99
C GLU A 198 -17.60 -13.76 -6.57
N ILE A 199 -16.87 -12.66 -6.33
CA ILE A 199 -16.83 -11.95 -5.05
C ILE A 199 -18.25 -11.60 -4.57
N ARG A 200 -19.08 -11.04 -5.47
CA ARG A 200 -20.48 -10.70 -5.13
C ARG A 200 -21.33 -11.91 -4.81
N ALA A 201 -21.07 -13.06 -5.42
CA ALA A 201 -21.81 -14.29 -5.17
C ALA A 201 -21.42 -14.95 -3.83
N THR A 202 -20.23 -14.64 -3.31
CA THR A 202 -19.67 -15.23 -2.08
C THR A 202 -19.50 -14.22 -0.96
N MET A 203 -19.99 -12.98 -1.14
CA MET A 203 -19.97 -11.96 -0.11
C MET A 203 -20.68 -12.46 1.14
N GLU A 204 -20.06 -12.25 2.29
CA GLU A 204 -20.70 -12.52 3.57
C GLU A 204 -22.04 -11.77 3.68
N PRO A 205 -23.05 -12.34 4.35
CA PRO A 205 -24.36 -11.74 4.51
C PRO A 205 -24.37 -10.36 5.21
#